data_AF-A0A1F5L3X8-F1
#
_entry.id   AF-A0A1F5L3X8-F1
#
_cell.length_a   1.000
_cell.length_b   1.000
_cell.length_c   1.000
_cell.angle_alpha   90.00
_cell.angle_beta   90.00
_cell.angle_gamma   90.00
#
_symmetry.space_group_name_H-M   'P 1'
#
loop_
_entity.id
_entity.type
_entity.pdbx_description
1 polymer ?
#
loop_
_entity_poly.entity_id
_entity_poly.type
_entity_poly.pdbx_seq_one_letter_code
_entity_poly.pdbx_strand_id
1 'polypeptide(L)'
;MEDSKQHLRDHLIGHIPDIMKGLLQEVGSTPIRILGDTPNKALDSEDYLESIRPFVSKVEDSLRQHRPDCQTCFLAVAIYPGRHSYFVVDFNNARYDYDTAQHDKSRVPAYVLRLSLKNPRIYRKEPLDKTLAEKLAELHNSHGREPLPLFDDHNQRRCYASPRSIEHILG
;
A
#
# COMPACT_ATOMS: atom_id res chain seq x y z
N MET A 1 -23.62 -12.26 8.29
CA MET A 1 -22.98 -11.09 7.63
C MET A 1 -21.48 -11.31 7.47
N GLU A 2 -20.83 -11.84 8.51
CA GLU A 2 -19.40 -12.16 8.53
C GLU A 2 -18.97 -13.18 7.46
N ASP A 3 -19.74 -14.26 7.27
CA ASP A 3 -19.47 -15.25 6.22
C ASP A 3 -19.44 -14.64 4.81
N SER A 4 -20.34 -13.69 4.53
CA SER A 4 -20.37 -13.00 3.23
C SER A 4 -19.16 -12.08 3.03
N LYS A 5 -18.68 -11.45 4.11
CA LYS A 5 -17.45 -10.63 4.11
C LYS A 5 -16.23 -11.51 3.87
N GLN A 6 -16.13 -12.64 4.58
CA GLN A 6 -15.02 -13.58 4.43
C GLN A 6 -14.99 -14.18 3.02
N HIS A 7 -16.13 -14.64 2.49
CA HIS A 7 -16.21 -15.13 1.12
C HIS A 7 -15.81 -14.08 0.08
N LEU A 8 -16.19 -12.81 0.29
CA LEU A 8 -15.75 -11.72 -0.57
C LEU A 8 -14.23 -11.52 -0.49
N ARG A 9 -13.66 -11.54 0.71
CA ARG A 9 -12.22 -11.39 0.94
C ARG A 9 -11.45 -12.50 0.24
N ASP A 10 -11.84 -13.75 0.46
CA ASP A 10 -11.22 -14.92 -0.16
C ASP A 10 -11.31 -14.86 -1.69
N HIS A 11 -12.47 -14.46 -2.22
CA HIS A 11 -12.64 -14.27 -3.65
C HIS A 11 -11.67 -13.22 -4.21
N LEU A 12 -11.54 -12.05 -3.57
CA LEU A 12 -10.64 -10.99 -4.02
C LEU A 12 -9.17 -11.41 -3.93
N ILE A 13 -8.77 -12.07 -2.83
CA ILE A 13 -7.41 -12.58 -2.60
C ILE A 13 -7.04 -13.63 -3.65
N GLY A 14 -8.00 -14.47 -4.05
CA GLY A 14 -7.80 -15.52 -5.05
C GLY A 14 -7.33 -15.03 -6.42
N HIS A 15 -7.63 -13.78 -6.79
CA HIS A 15 -7.21 -13.20 -8.08
C HIS A 15 -5.80 -12.60 -8.07
N ILE A 16 -5.24 -12.31 -6.88
CA ILE A 16 -3.95 -11.60 -6.75
C ILE A 16 -2.80 -12.35 -7.45
N PRO A 17 -2.62 -13.68 -7.30
CA PRO A 17 -1.50 -14.39 -7.92
C PRO A 17 -1.41 -14.23 -9.44
N ASP A 18 -2.51 -14.41 -10.15
CA ASP A 18 -2.52 -14.32 -11.62
C ASP A 18 -2.26 -12.88 -12.08
N ILE A 19 -2.79 -11.89 -11.36
CA ILE A 19 -2.55 -10.47 -11.64
C ILE A 19 -1.07 -10.12 -11.43
N MET A 20 -0.46 -10.54 -10.32
CA MET A 20 0.95 -10.28 -10.04
C MET A 20 1.88 -10.99 -11.04
N LYS A 21 1.54 -12.22 -11.44
CA LYS A 21 2.26 -12.93 -12.49
C LYS A 21 2.26 -12.15 -13.81
N GLY A 22 1.11 -11.63 -14.22
CA GLY A 22 0.99 -10.78 -15.42
C GLY A 22 1.81 -9.49 -15.30
N LEU A 23 1.76 -8.82 -14.14
CA LEU A 23 2.56 -7.61 -13.88
C LEU A 23 4.05 -7.86 -14.03
N LEU A 24 4.57 -8.95 -13.46
CA LEU A 24 6.00 -9.28 -13.48
C LEU A 24 6.55 -9.56 -14.88
N GLN A 25 5.69 -9.97 -15.82
CA GLN A 25 6.04 -10.10 -17.23
C GLN A 25 6.23 -8.74 -17.90
N GLU A 26 5.53 -7.70 -17.43
CA GLU A 26 5.61 -6.33 -17.94
C GLU A 26 6.79 -5.56 -17.34
N VAL A 27 6.95 -5.58 -16.01
CA VAL A 27 7.85 -4.64 -15.30
C VAL A 27 9.30 -5.13 -15.18
N GLY A 28 9.54 -6.42 -15.39
CA GLY A 28 10.88 -6.98 -15.23
C GLY A 28 11.39 -6.83 -13.78
N SER A 29 12.61 -6.30 -13.63
CA SER A 29 13.22 -5.97 -12.33
C SER A 29 13.06 -4.50 -11.92
N THR A 30 12.33 -3.70 -12.71
CA THR A 30 12.15 -2.27 -12.47
C THR A 30 11.51 -2.03 -11.09
N PRO A 31 12.02 -1.08 -10.29
CA PRO A 31 11.34 -0.67 -9.06
C PRO A 31 9.94 -0.14 -9.38
N ILE A 32 8.93 -0.63 -8.68
CA ILE A 32 7.54 -0.16 -8.83
C ILE A 32 6.89 0.05 -7.48
N ARG A 33 5.80 0.81 -7.50
CA ARG A 33 4.92 1.06 -6.36
C ARG A 33 3.52 0.56 -6.67
N ILE A 34 3.01 -0.35 -5.85
CA ILE A 34 1.66 -0.90 -6.00
C ILE A 34 0.74 -0.19 -5.01
N LEU A 35 -0.27 0.50 -5.53
CA LEU A 35 -1.39 1.04 -4.77
C LEU A 35 -2.56 0.04 -4.84
N GLY A 36 -2.84 -0.65 -3.74
CA GLY A 36 -4.03 -1.46 -3.59
C GLY A 36 -5.27 -0.59 -3.41
N ASP A 37 -6.28 -0.76 -4.26
CA ASP A 37 -7.61 -0.17 -4.15
C ASP A 37 -8.57 -1.26 -3.67
N THR A 38 -8.89 -1.25 -2.38
CA THR A 38 -9.57 -2.33 -1.67
C THR A 38 -10.99 -1.92 -1.24
N PRO A 39 -12.04 -2.68 -1.55
CA PRO A 39 -13.40 -2.36 -1.13
C PRO A 39 -13.55 -2.47 0.39
N ASN A 40 -14.06 -1.42 1.05
CA ASN A 40 -14.28 -1.39 2.50
C ASN A 40 -15.17 -2.52 3.01
N LYS A 41 -16.10 -2.99 2.17
CA LYS A 41 -16.96 -4.14 2.48
C LYS A 41 -16.21 -5.47 2.67
N ALA A 42 -14.95 -5.56 2.26
CA ALA A 42 -14.07 -6.72 2.49
C ALA A 42 -13.17 -6.53 3.72
N LEU A 43 -13.19 -5.34 4.32
CA LEU A 43 -12.39 -4.98 5.48
C LEU A 43 -13.19 -5.13 6.78
N ASP A 44 -12.46 -5.28 7.87
CA ASP A 44 -13.04 -5.22 9.20
C ASP A 44 -12.99 -3.79 9.73
N SER A 45 -14.12 -3.27 10.20
CA SER A 45 -14.20 -1.91 10.74
C SER A 45 -13.61 -1.79 12.14
N GLU A 46 -13.56 -2.91 12.87
CA GLU A 46 -12.94 -2.96 14.20
C GLU A 46 -11.41 -3.07 14.12
N ASP A 47 -10.90 -3.62 13.00
CA ASP A 47 -9.45 -3.75 12.76
C ASP A 47 -9.11 -3.67 11.27
N TYR A 48 -9.07 -2.44 10.76
CA TYR A 48 -8.77 -2.18 9.35
C TYR A 48 -7.37 -2.64 8.95
N LEU A 49 -6.38 -2.43 9.81
CA LEU A 49 -4.99 -2.77 9.50
C LEU A 49 -4.83 -4.28 9.36
N GLU A 50 -5.29 -5.05 10.35
CA GLU A 50 -5.20 -6.51 10.28
C GLU A 50 -6.04 -7.08 9.14
N SER A 51 -7.19 -6.49 8.82
CA SER A 51 -8.00 -6.94 7.68
C SER A 51 -7.40 -6.63 6.30
N ILE A 52 -6.44 -5.71 6.21
CA ILE A 52 -5.68 -5.41 4.98
C ILE A 52 -4.49 -6.37 4.80
N ARG A 53 -3.85 -6.80 5.89
CA ARG A 53 -2.63 -7.65 5.83
C ARG A 53 -2.76 -8.86 4.91
N PRO A 54 -3.86 -9.63 4.89
CA PRO A 54 -3.99 -10.77 3.97
C PRO A 54 -3.86 -10.40 2.49
N PHE A 55 -4.32 -9.22 2.07
CA PHE A 55 -4.17 -8.75 0.70
C PHE A 55 -2.70 -8.43 0.39
N VAL A 56 -2.03 -7.75 1.31
CA VAL A 56 -0.61 -7.40 1.20
C VAL A 56 0.26 -8.65 1.18
N SER A 57 0.11 -9.55 2.15
CA SER A 57 0.83 -10.82 2.21
C SER A 57 0.66 -11.60 0.92
N LYS A 58 -0.55 -11.64 0.36
CA LYS A 58 -0.78 -12.33 -0.91
C LYS A 58 -0.07 -11.67 -2.08
N VAL A 59 -0.01 -10.33 -2.14
CA VAL A 59 0.78 -9.59 -3.14
C VAL A 59 2.26 -9.97 -3.00
N GLU A 60 2.82 -9.87 -1.80
CA GLU A 60 4.24 -10.14 -1.55
C GLU A 60 4.61 -11.60 -1.82
N ASP A 61 3.79 -12.56 -1.37
CA ASP A 61 3.99 -13.98 -1.63
C ASP A 61 3.94 -14.28 -3.12
N SER A 62 3.01 -13.66 -3.86
CA SER A 62 2.88 -13.86 -5.31
C SER A 62 4.08 -13.29 -6.07
N LEU A 63 4.63 -12.16 -5.60
CA LEU A 63 5.85 -11.57 -6.14
C LEU A 63 7.06 -12.47 -5.86
N ARG A 64 7.25 -12.89 -4.60
CA ARG A 64 8.35 -13.77 -4.16
C ARG A 64 8.31 -15.14 -4.82
N GLN A 65 7.13 -15.71 -5.05
CA GLN A 65 6.97 -17.00 -5.73
C GLN A 65 7.57 -16.99 -7.14
N HIS A 66 7.46 -15.87 -7.85
CA HIS A 66 7.97 -15.74 -9.22
C HIS A 66 9.36 -15.11 -9.27
N ARG A 67 9.74 -14.32 -8.24
CA ARG A 67 11.03 -13.66 -8.09
C ARG A 67 11.51 -13.78 -6.63
N PRO A 68 12.16 -14.89 -6.24
CA PRO A 68 12.56 -15.14 -4.86
C PRO A 68 13.47 -14.05 -4.26
N ASP A 69 14.30 -13.41 -5.08
CA ASP A 69 15.23 -12.36 -4.66
C ASP A 69 14.61 -10.96 -4.63
N CYS A 70 13.31 -10.82 -4.89
CA CYS A 70 12.67 -9.51 -4.86
C CYS A 70 12.53 -8.98 -3.44
N GLN A 71 12.67 -7.66 -3.30
CA GLN A 71 12.41 -6.97 -2.05
C GLN A 71 11.03 -6.32 -2.11
N THR A 72 10.25 -6.49 -1.06
CA THR A 72 8.97 -5.80 -0.88
C THR A 72 8.99 -4.97 0.39
N CYS A 73 8.24 -3.86 0.39
CA CYS A 73 8.08 -3.03 1.59
C CYS A 73 6.63 -2.56 1.69
N PHE A 74 5.93 -3.00 2.75
CA PHE A 74 4.58 -2.55 3.06
C PHE A 74 4.65 -1.17 3.74
N LEU A 75 4.42 -0.11 2.96
CA LEU A 75 4.70 1.26 3.38
C LEU A 75 3.57 1.90 4.17
N ALA A 76 2.33 1.80 3.68
CA ALA A 76 1.24 2.58 4.26
C ALA A 76 -0.13 1.97 4.01
N VAL A 77 -1.06 2.34 4.87
CA VAL A 77 -2.49 2.09 4.76
C VAL A 77 -3.24 3.41 5.00
N ALA A 78 -4.22 3.69 4.16
CA ALA A 78 -5.10 4.83 4.31
C ALA A 78 -6.57 4.38 4.18
N ILE A 79 -7.31 4.46 5.28
CA ILE A 79 -8.72 4.10 5.36
C ILE A 79 -9.58 5.31 5.12
N TYR A 80 -10.49 5.25 4.14
CA TYR A 80 -11.39 6.36 3.84
C TYR A 80 -12.85 5.98 4.11
N PRO A 81 -13.68 6.94 4.57
CA PRO A 81 -15.12 6.73 4.62
C PRO A 81 -15.66 6.46 3.20
N GLY A 82 -16.66 5.60 3.14
CA GLY A 82 -17.30 5.22 1.88
C GLY A 82 -16.87 3.84 1.38
N ARG A 83 -16.47 3.74 0.11
CA ARG A 83 -16.44 2.46 -0.60
C ARG A 83 -15.08 1.77 -0.63
N HIS A 84 -13.98 2.52 -0.56
CA HIS A 84 -12.64 1.98 -0.84
C HIS A 84 -11.61 2.57 0.13
N SER A 85 -10.63 1.75 0.46
CA SER A 85 -9.45 2.09 1.25
C SER A 85 -8.21 1.56 0.54
N TYR A 86 -7.06 2.07 0.93
CA TYR A 86 -5.84 1.91 0.15
C TYR A 86 -4.69 1.37 0.97
N PHE A 87 -3.84 0.57 0.33
CA PHE A 87 -2.54 0.17 0.87
C PHE A 87 -1.45 0.40 -0.17
N VAL A 88 -0.21 0.57 0.28
CA VAL A 88 0.94 0.79 -0.60
C VAL A 88 2.03 -0.23 -0.31
N VAL A 89 2.47 -0.93 -1.36
CA VAL A 89 3.63 -1.84 -1.32
C VAL A 89 4.63 -1.40 -2.38
N ASP A 90 5.89 -1.19 -1.98
CA ASP A 90 6.99 -1.02 -2.92
C ASP A 90 7.59 -2.38 -3.28
N PHE A 91 8.00 -2.53 -4.53
CA PHE A 91 8.68 -3.70 -5.07
C PHE A 91 10.02 -3.26 -5.68
N ASN A 92 11.11 -3.91 -5.26
CA ASN A 92 12.49 -3.64 -5.68
C ASN A 92 12.92 -2.17 -5.58
N ASN A 93 12.29 -1.39 -4.70
CA ASN A 93 12.71 -0.03 -4.41
C ASN A 93 13.89 -0.01 -3.42
N ALA A 94 15.04 -0.52 -3.84
CA ALA A 94 16.25 -0.61 -3.01
C ALA A 94 16.81 0.77 -2.56
N ARG A 95 16.28 1.87 -3.12
CA ARG A 95 16.63 3.23 -2.73
C ARG A 95 15.72 3.79 -1.63
N TYR A 96 14.68 3.06 -1.24
CA TYR A 96 13.83 3.46 -0.13
C TYR A 96 14.66 3.46 1.16
N ASP A 97 14.74 4.63 1.79
CA ASP A 97 15.39 4.84 3.08
C ASP A 97 14.36 5.41 4.05
N TYR A 98 13.99 4.62 5.06
CA TYR A 98 13.01 5.01 6.07
C TYR A 98 13.42 6.27 6.82
N ASP A 99 14.72 6.49 7.07
CA ASP A 99 15.19 7.60 7.91
C ASP A 99 15.05 8.96 7.22
N THR A 100 15.11 8.97 5.89
CA THR A 100 15.03 10.17 5.05
C THR A 100 13.73 10.26 4.24
N ALA A 101 12.82 9.27 4.38
CA ALA A 101 11.60 9.14 3.59
C ALA A 101 10.67 10.37 3.60
N GLN A 102 10.69 11.21 4.64
CA GLN A 102 9.93 12.47 4.70
C GLN A 102 10.38 13.52 3.67
N HIS A 103 11.58 13.36 3.10
CA HIS A 103 12.13 14.23 2.07
C HIS A 103 12.15 13.57 0.68
N ASP A 104 11.92 12.26 0.61
CA ASP A 104 11.97 11.53 -0.66
C ASP A 104 10.68 11.71 -1.46
N LYS A 105 10.78 12.49 -2.55
CA LYS A 105 9.71 12.71 -3.54
C LYS A 105 10.05 12.08 -4.89
N SER A 106 10.97 11.12 -4.90
CA SER A 106 11.41 10.42 -6.11
C SER A 106 10.25 9.71 -6.77
N ARG A 107 10.14 9.85 -8.09
CA ARG A 107 9.08 9.22 -8.87
C ARG A 107 9.39 7.72 -8.99
N VAL A 108 8.46 6.90 -8.51
CA VAL A 108 8.48 5.45 -8.69
C VAL A 108 7.27 5.08 -9.56
N PRO A 109 7.43 4.28 -10.64
CA PRO A 109 6.32 3.84 -11.46
C PRO A 109 5.19 3.21 -10.63
N ALA A 110 4.05 3.90 -10.59
CA ALA A 110 2.89 3.52 -9.81
C ALA A 110 1.93 2.64 -10.62
N TYR A 111 1.50 1.53 -10.01
CA TYR A 111 0.48 0.62 -10.53
C TYR A 111 -0.68 0.54 -9.55
N VAL A 112 -1.91 0.59 -10.05
CA VAL A 112 -3.10 0.46 -9.22
C VAL A 112 -3.61 -0.98 -9.30
N LEU A 113 -3.52 -1.71 -8.19
CA LEU A 113 -4.17 -2.99 -8.01
C LEU A 113 -5.62 -2.74 -7.58
N ARG A 114 -6.54 -2.72 -8.54
CA ARG A 114 -7.97 -2.58 -8.25
C ARG A 114 -8.54 -3.93 -7.87
N LEU A 115 -8.88 -4.11 -6.60
CA LEU A 115 -9.60 -5.27 -6.10
C LEU A 115 -11.10 -5.02 -6.24
N SER A 116 -11.75 -5.77 -7.12
CA SER A 116 -13.20 -5.66 -7.31
C SER A 116 -13.80 -7.00 -7.65
N LEU A 117 -15.07 -7.19 -7.34
CA LEU A 117 -15.80 -8.44 -7.63
C LEU A 117 -15.91 -8.74 -9.12
N LYS A 118 -16.02 -7.71 -9.96
CA LYS A 118 -16.35 -7.89 -11.38
C LYS A 118 -15.12 -7.92 -12.27
N ASN A 119 -14.10 -7.13 -11.95
CA ASN A 119 -12.93 -6.97 -12.81
C ASN A 119 -11.71 -6.60 -11.95
N PRO A 120 -11.18 -7.56 -11.17
CA PRO A 120 -9.92 -7.35 -10.46
C PRO A 120 -8.80 -7.23 -11.50
N ARG A 121 -7.99 -6.18 -11.40
CA ARG A 121 -6.94 -5.90 -12.39
C ARG A 121 -5.85 -5.02 -11.82
N ILE A 122 -4.70 -5.03 -12.47
CA ILE A 122 -3.62 -4.08 -12.25
C ILE A 122 -3.38 -3.27 -13.51
N TYR A 123 -3.04 -1.99 -13.36
CA TYR A 123 -2.69 -1.13 -14.48
C TYR A 123 -1.78 0.01 -14.04
N ARG A 124 -0.90 0.42 -14.95
CA ARG A 124 -0.01 1.57 -14.80
C ARG A 124 -0.81 2.87 -14.67
N LYS A 125 -0.42 3.76 -13.76
CA LYS A 125 -1.02 5.09 -13.63
C LYS A 125 0.05 6.17 -13.37
N GLU A 126 0.62 6.70 -14.46
CA GLU A 126 1.74 7.66 -14.43
C GLU A 126 1.53 8.90 -13.54
N PRO A 127 0.35 9.54 -13.50
CA PRO A 127 0.14 10.69 -12.62
C PRO A 127 0.32 10.36 -11.12
N LEU A 128 0.23 9.08 -10.73
CA LEU A 128 0.43 8.66 -9.34
C LEU A 128 1.89 8.52 -8.93
N ASP A 129 2.85 8.50 -9.86
CA ASP A 129 4.28 8.32 -9.51
C ASP A 129 4.77 9.41 -8.56
N LYS A 130 4.44 10.66 -8.91
CA LYS A 130 4.78 11.83 -8.11
C LYS A 130 3.80 11.97 -6.95
N THR A 131 2.50 11.81 -7.20
CA THR A 131 1.46 12.02 -6.19
C THR A 131 1.62 11.09 -4.99
N LEU A 132 1.94 9.81 -5.21
CA LEU A 132 2.17 8.86 -4.12
C LEU A 132 3.48 9.14 -3.37
N ALA A 133 4.54 9.53 -4.08
CA ALA A 133 5.80 9.91 -3.43
C ALA A 133 5.61 11.13 -2.52
N GLU A 134 4.91 12.17 -2.98
CA GLU A 134 4.61 13.35 -2.15
C GLU A 134 3.75 13.00 -0.93
N LYS A 135 2.72 12.17 -1.11
CA LYS A 135 1.86 11.73 0.01
C LYS A 135 2.60 10.85 1.02
N LEU A 136 3.46 9.95 0.57
CA LEU A 136 4.26 9.10 1.47
C LEU A 136 5.27 9.95 2.26
N ALA A 137 5.91 10.93 1.63
CA ALA A 137 6.78 11.87 2.32
C ALA A 137 6.03 12.67 3.40
N GLU A 138 4.82 13.15 3.09
CA GLU A 138 3.94 13.83 4.05
C GLU A 138 3.52 12.91 5.21
N LEU A 139 3.18 11.65 4.92
CA LEU A 139 2.86 10.65 5.94
C LEU A 139 4.06 10.39 6.86
N HIS A 140 5.24 10.14 6.30
CA HIS A 140 6.47 9.98 7.07
C HIS A 140 6.79 11.20 7.93
N ASN A 141 6.57 12.40 7.39
CA ASN A 141 6.74 13.60 8.17
C ASN A 141 5.76 13.63 9.34
N SER A 142 4.49 13.31 9.13
CA SER A 142 3.41 13.48 10.11
C SER A 142 3.39 12.41 11.20
N HIS A 143 3.78 11.17 10.88
CA HIS A 143 3.81 10.03 11.81
C HIS A 143 5.12 9.91 12.61
N GLY A 144 6.08 10.84 12.43
CA GLY A 144 7.35 10.77 13.14
C GLY A 144 8.08 9.44 12.87
N ARG A 145 8.52 8.77 13.93
CA ARG A 145 9.29 7.51 13.85
C ARG A 145 8.45 6.24 14.05
N GLU A 146 7.15 6.29 13.80
CA GLU A 146 6.29 5.10 13.85
C GLU A 146 6.73 4.02 12.84
N PRO A 147 6.74 2.73 13.23
CA PRO A 147 7.15 1.65 12.34
C PRO A 147 6.21 1.51 11.15
N LEU A 148 6.72 0.93 10.06
CA LEU A 148 5.90 0.59 8.92
C LEU A 148 4.95 -0.59 9.21
N PRO A 149 3.77 -0.65 8.56
CA PRO A 149 3.21 0.37 7.67
C PRO A 149 2.70 1.58 8.46
N LEU A 150 2.83 2.78 7.89
CA LEU A 150 2.15 3.96 8.42
C LEU A 150 0.64 3.81 8.22
N PHE A 151 -0.15 4.06 9.25
CA PHE A 151 -1.59 3.79 9.23
C PHE A 151 -2.40 5.07 9.48
N ASP A 152 -3.19 5.46 8.49
CA ASP A 152 -4.05 6.64 8.53
C ASP A 152 -5.53 6.22 8.45
N ASP A 153 -6.30 6.41 9.52
CA ASP A 153 -7.76 6.19 9.51
C ASP A 153 -8.52 7.51 9.41
N HIS A 154 -9.06 7.79 8.22
CA HIS A 154 -9.85 9.00 7.95
C HIS A 154 -11.31 8.90 8.41
N ASN A 155 -11.75 7.76 8.98
CA ASN A 155 -13.02 7.70 9.68
C ASN A 155 -12.96 8.39 11.05
N GLN A 156 -11.74 8.59 11.58
CA GLN A 156 -11.49 9.18 12.89
C GLN A 156 -10.76 10.53 12.76
N ARG A 157 -10.76 11.32 13.84
CA ARG A 157 -10.00 12.57 13.87
C ARG A 157 -8.51 12.23 14.00
N ARG A 158 -7.73 12.56 12.98
CA ARG A 158 -6.27 12.37 12.98
C ARG A 158 -5.60 13.40 13.89
N CYS A 159 -4.75 12.93 14.79
CA CYS A 159 -3.89 13.75 15.64
C CYS A 159 -2.45 13.32 15.41
N TYR A 160 -1.68 14.11 14.67
CA TYR A 160 -0.25 13.88 14.46
C TYR A 160 0.52 14.52 15.61
N ALA A 161 1.17 13.69 16.43
CA ALA A 161 1.79 14.13 17.68
C ALA A 161 3.27 14.50 17.54
N SER A 162 3.96 14.09 16.47
CA SER A 162 5.41 14.30 16.36
C SER A 162 5.89 14.41 14.91
N PRO A 163 5.78 15.59 14.27
CA PRO A 163 6.30 15.76 12.92
C PRO A 163 7.83 15.72 12.88
N ARG A 164 8.43 14.92 11.98
CA ARG A 164 9.91 14.83 11.85
C ARG A 164 10.58 16.18 11.56
N SER A 165 9.90 17.05 10.80
CA SER A 165 10.39 18.39 10.50
C SER A 165 10.56 19.28 11.73
N ILE A 166 9.88 18.99 12.85
CA ILE A 166 9.98 19.75 14.10
C ILE A 166 11.17 19.26 14.95
N GLU A 167 11.53 17.97 14.85
CA GLU A 167 12.70 17.40 15.57
C GLU A 167 14.00 18.14 15.19
N HIS A 168 14.13 18.60 13.94
CA HIS A 168 15.26 19.42 13.48
C HIS A 168 15.29 20.87 14.01
N ILE A 169 14.19 21.38 14.58
CA ILE A 169 14.09 22.76 15.12
C ILE A 169 14.43 22.81 16.61
N LEU A 170 14.26 21.69 17.32
CA LEU A 170 14.43 21.60 18.77
C LEU A 170 15.68 20.80 19.19
N GLY A 171 16.49 20.35 18.23
CA GLY A 171 17.76 19.64 18.43
C GLY A 171 18.98 20.53 18.39
#